data_AF-A0A8D1PU42-F1
#
_entry.id   AF-A0A8D1PU42-F1
#
_cell.length_a   1.000
_cell.length_b   1.000
_cell.length_c   1.000
_cell.angle_alpha   90.00
_cell.angle_beta   90.00
_cell.angle_gamma   90.00
#
_symmetry.space_group_name_H-M   'P 1'
#
loop_
_entity.id
_entity.type
_entity.pdbx_description
1 polymer ?
#
loop_
_entity_poly.entity_id
_entity_poly.type
_entity_poly.pdbx_seq_one_letter_code
_entity_poly.pdbx_strand_id
1 'polypeptide(L)'
;MSGIWKASNSPFHAHTMTPRTLENSSSTSSTFLLSGLPGLGHVHIWVSIPLCFLYLVSILGNCTVLFIIKTEPSLHEPMYLFLSMLALTDLGLSLCTLPTVLGIFWVGARAIGHDACFAQLFFIHCLSFLESSVLLSMAFDRFVAICRPLHYASVLTGAVIGRMGLASVGRSVALIFPLPFMLKRFPYRGTPVLSHPYCLHQEVMKWACADIRANSIYGMFVIVSTVGVDLLLILLSYVLILCSVLSIASRTQRLKALNTCVAHICAVLLFYIPMIGLSVIHRFGKQAPHLVQVVMGFVYLLFPPLMNPIVYSVKTKQIRDRVIRAFCH
;
A
#
# COMPACT_ATOMS: atom_id res chain seq x y z
N MET A 1 -13.29 -7.11 29.79
CA MET A 1 -12.70 -7.27 28.44
C MET A 1 -13.66 -8.01 27.51
N SER A 2 -14.86 -7.47 27.26
CA SER A 2 -15.91 -8.11 26.43
C SER A 2 -16.72 -7.12 25.58
N GLY A 3 -16.19 -5.92 25.32
CA GLY A 3 -16.90 -4.83 24.62
C GLY A 3 -16.34 -4.43 23.25
N ILE A 4 -15.47 -5.23 22.63
CA ILE A 4 -14.66 -4.80 21.47
C ILE A 4 -15.37 -4.97 20.10
N TRP A 5 -16.53 -5.64 20.03
CA TRP A 5 -17.18 -5.98 18.74
C TRP A 5 -18.71 -5.89 18.71
N LYS A 6 -19.33 -4.96 19.47
CA LYS A 6 -20.75 -4.63 19.24
C LYS A 6 -20.87 -3.55 18.18
N ALA A 7 -21.32 -3.93 16.99
CA ALA A 7 -21.99 -3.00 16.08
C ALA A 7 -23.27 -2.53 16.78
N SER A 8 -23.27 -1.29 17.24
CA SER A 8 -24.43 -0.66 17.87
C SER A 8 -25.37 -0.17 16.78
N ASN A 9 -26.60 -0.71 16.79
CA ASN A 9 -27.75 -0.10 16.12
C ASN A 9 -27.92 1.34 16.65
N SER A 10 -28.05 2.31 15.75
CA SER A 10 -28.70 3.60 16.04
C SER A 10 -29.89 3.76 15.09
N PRO A 11 -31.02 4.30 15.58
CA PRO A 11 -32.29 4.29 14.87
C PRO A 11 -32.35 5.44 13.87
N PHE A 12 -32.69 5.16 12.62
CA PHE A 12 -33.14 6.19 11.69
C PHE A 12 -34.68 6.21 11.71
N HIS A 13 -35.21 7.41 11.90
CA HIS A 13 -36.63 7.73 12.00
C HIS A 13 -37.46 7.15 10.86
N ALA A 14 -38.56 6.51 11.23
CA ALA A 14 -39.57 6.00 10.32
C ALA A 14 -40.35 7.15 9.67
N HIS A 15 -40.33 7.21 8.34
CA HIS A 15 -41.43 7.81 7.58
C HIS A 15 -42.22 6.68 6.90
N THR A 16 -43.50 6.69 7.21
CA THR A 16 -44.53 5.71 6.86
C THR A 16 -44.82 5.70 5.36
N MET A 17 -44.73 4.54 4.71
CA MET A 17 -45.44 4.23 3.46
C MET A 17 -45.98 2.80 3.51
N THR A 18 -47.28 2.69 3.23
CA THR A 18 -48.15 1.50 3.24
C THR A 18 -47.83 0.47 2.15
N PRO A 19 -48.33 -0.78 2.29
CA PRO A 19 -47.67 -1.97 1.76
C PRO A 19 -48.13 -2.31 0.33
N ARG A 20 -47.18 -2.69 -0.53
CA ARG A 20 -47.46 -3.52 -1.70
C ARG A 20 -46.41 -4.62 -1.81
N THR A 21 -46.94 -5.85 -1.72
CA THR A 21 -46.45 -7.11 -2.30
C THR A 21 -45.05 -7.59 -1.92
N LEU A 22 -45.03 -8.63 -1.09
CA LEU A 22 -43.94 -9.59 -0.93
C LEU A 22 -43.56 -10.18 -2.30
N GLU A 23 -42.52 -9.65 -2.93
CA GLU A 23 -41.71 -10.42 -3.86
C GLU A 23 -40.52 -11.01 -3.11
N ASN A 24 -40.63 -12.32 -2.87
CA ASN A 24 -39.56 -13.15 -2.37
C ASN A 24 -38.57 -13.43 -3.50
N SER A 25 -37.64 -12.51 -3.71
CA SER A 25 -36.48 -12.71 -4.58
C SER A 25 -35.23 -12.27 -3.82
N SER A 26 -34.66 -13.21 -3.07
CA SER A 26 -33.29 -13.11 -2.55
C SER A 26 -32.31 -13.19 -3.73
N SER A 27 -32.27 -12.14 -4.56
CA SER A 27 -31.24 -11.98 -5.56
C SER A 27 -29.94 -11.63 -4.84
N THR A 28 -29.07 -12.62 -4.68
CA THR A 28 -27.66 -12.35 -4.42
C THR A 28 -27.14 -11.55 -5.61
N SER A 29 -26.99 -10.24 -5.46
CA SER A 29 -26.29 -9.42 -6.45
C SER A 29 -24.89 -9.97 -6.60
N SER A 30 -24.45 -10.16 -7.84
CA SER A 30 -23.08 -10.55 -8.19
C SER A 30 -22.13 -9.34 -8.30
N THR A 31 -22.61 -8.16 -7.90
CA THR A 31 -21.93 -6.87 -8.09
C THR A 31 -21.86 -6.05 -6.81
N PHE A 32 -20.69 -5.43 -6.60
CA PHE A 32 -20.46 -4.33 -5.66
C PHE A 32 -20.60 -2.99 -6.39
N LEU A 33 -21.05 -1.96 -5.67
CA LEU A 33 -21.08 -0.59 -6.16
C LEU A 33 -19.93 0.19 -5.49
N LEU A 34 -18.91 0.55 -6.27
CA LEU A 34 -17.84 1.42 -5.84
C LEU A 34 -18.34 2.86 -5.81
N SER A 35 -18.13 3.52 -4.67
CA SER A 35 -18.38 4.94 -4.53
C SER A 35 -17.09 5.71 -4.73
N GLY A 36 -17.17 6.79 -5.50
CA GLY A 36 -16.12 7.82 -5.52
C GLY A 36 -16.28 8.75 -4.31
N LEU A 37 -16.07 10.04 -4.51
CA LEU A 37 -16.30 11.06 -3.48
C LEU A 37 -17.81 11.31 -3.30
N PRO A 38 -18.42 11.00 -2.14
CA PRO A 38 -19.84 11.22 -1.92
C PRO A 38 -20.17 12.72 -1.85
N GLY A 39 -21.31 13.10 -2.43
CA GLY A 39 -21.76 14.49 -2.48
C GLY A 39 -21.07 15.38 -3.52
N LEU A 40 -20.00 14.91 -4.17
CA LEU A 40 -19.21 15.67 -5.16
C LEU A 40 -19.48 15.26 -6.62
N GLY A 41 -20.64 14.68 -6.94
CA GLY A 41 -20.95 14.17 -8.29
C GLY A 41 -20.74 15.21 -9.40
N HIS A 42 -21.03 16.49 -9.15
CA HIS A 42 -20.83 17.60 -10.09
C HIS A 42 -19.36 18.05 -10.24
N VAL A 43 -18.46 17.60 -9.34
CA VAL A 43 -17.04 17.97 -9.29
C VAL A 43 -16.14 16.77 -9.60
N HIS A 44 -16.72 15.58 -9.87
CA HIS A 44 -15.98 14.34 -10.17
C HIS A 44 -14.98 14.53 -11.32
N ILE A 45 -15.34 15.24 -12.39
CA ILE A 45 -14.43 15.55 -13.50
C ILE A 45 -13.25 16.42 -13.03
N TRP A 46 -13.51 17.46 -12.25
CA TRP A 46 -12.47 18.37 -11.74
C TRP A 46 -11.51 17.71 -10.76
N VAL A 47 -11.98 16.70 -9.99
CA VAL A 47 -11.11 15.89 -9.11
C VAL A 47 -10.39 14.79 -9.89
N SER A 48 -10.97 14.31 -10.99
CA SER A 48 -10.33 13.30 -11.85
C SER A 48 -9.04 13.81 -12.47
N ILE A 49 -9.00 15.07 -12.92
CA ILE A 49 -7.83 15.68 -13.58
C ILE A 49 -6.57 15.62 -12.70
N PRO A 50 -6.56 16.16 -11.46
CA PRO A 50 -5.39 16.09 -10.60
C PRO A 50 -5.06 14.64 -10.21
N LEU A 51 -6.06 13.76 -10.05
CA LEU A 51 -5.82 12.36 -9.72
C LEU A 51 -5.13 11.62 -10.87
N CYS A 52 -5.60 11.78 -12.10
CA CYS A 52 -4.97 11.25 -13.32
C CYS A 52 -3.53 11.76 -13.46
N PHE A 53 -3.31 13.05 -13.21
CA PHE A 53 -1.99 13.64 -13.23
C PHE A 53 -1.06 13.00 -12.19
N LEU A 54 -1.52 12.79 -10.95
CA LEU A 54 -0.73 12.13 -9.90
C LEU A 54 -0.38 10.69 -10.27
N TYR A 55 -1.33 9.92 -10.83
CA TYR A 55 -1.05 8.58 -11.34
C TYR A 55 -0.03 8.59 -12.49
N LEU A 56 -0.15 9.53 -13.42
CA LEU A 56 0.79 9.68 -14.52
C LEU A 56 2.20 9.98 -14.00
N VAL A 57 2.34 10.94 -13.09
CA VAL A 57 3.64 11.29 -12.48
C VAL A 57 4.21 10.11 -11.70
N SER A 58 3.39 9.39 -10.93
CA SER A 58 3.80 8.18 -10.21
C SER A 58 4.34 7.11 -11.17
N ILE A 59 3.59 6.79 -12.23
CA ILE A 59 3.98 5.78 -13.22
C ILE A 59 5.25 6.21 -13.94
N LEU A 60 5.30 7.45 -14.45
CA LEU A 60 6.48 7.97 -15.14
C LEU A 60 7.70 7.98 -14.22
N GLY A 61 7.56 8.46 -12.98
CA GLY A 61 8.66 8.50 -12.00
C GLY A 61 9.24 7.12 -11.73
N ASN A 62 8.39 6.12 -11.47
CA ASN A 62 8.84 4.75 -11.22
C ASN A 62 9.42 4.09 -12.48
N CYS A 63 8.84 4.33 -13.66
CA CYS A 63 9.41 3.89 -14.94
C CYS A 63 10.78 4.51 -15.21
N THR A 64 10.98 5.80 -14.94
CA THR A 64 12.26 6.49 -15.07
C THR A 64 13.30 5.91 -14.12
N VAL A 65 12.94 5.61 -12.86
CA VAL A 65 13.82 4.95 -11.89
C VAL A 65 14.27 3.59 -12.43
N LEU A 66 13.34 2.76 -12.91
CA LEU A 66 13.66 1.46 -13.51
C LEU A 66 14.54 1.59 -14.75
N PHE A 67 14.25 2.54 -15.62
CA PHE A 67 15.04 2.80 -16.82
C PHE A 67 16.49 3.18 -16.48
N ILE A 68 16.68 4.10 -15.53
CA ILE A 68 18.01 4.54 -15.10
C ILE A 68 18.79 3.38 -14.48
N ILE A 69 18.17 2.60 -13.58
CA ILE A 69 18.84 1.47 -12.93
C ILE A 69 19.24 0.42 -13.98
N LYS A 70 18.36 0.13 -14.95
CA LYS A 70 18.63 -0.84 -16.01
C LYS A 70 19.73 -0.40 -16.98
N THR A 71 19.83 0.89 -17.27
CA THR A 71 20.76 1.42 -18.28
C THR A 71 22.14 1.77 -17.73
N GLU A 72 22.27 1.99 -16.43
CA GLU A 72 23.51 2.39 -15.78
C GLU A 72 24.10 1.24 -14.94
N PRO A 73 25.14 0.52 -15.43
CA PRO A 73 25.73 -0.60 -14.71
C PRO A 73 26.32 -0.22 -13.34
N SER A 74 26.73 1.04 -13.16
CA SER A 74 27.24 1.55 -11.88
C SER A 74 26.17 1.61 -10.78
N LEU A 75 24.89 1.53 -11.15
CA LEU A 75 23.77 1.45 -10.22
C LEU A 75 23.33 0.01 -9.92
N HIS A 76 24.02 -1.02 -10.42
CA HIS A 76 23.71 -2.42 -10.06
C HIS A 76 24.24 -2.81 -8.67
N GLU A 77 24.10 -1.90 -7.70
CA GLU A 77 24.38 -2.15 -6.28
C GLU A 77 23.12 -2.62 -5.55
N PRO A 78 23.26 -3.36 -4.44
CA PRO A 78 22.12 -3.98 -3.75
C PRO A 78 20.95 -3.05 -3.41
N MET A 79 21.24 -1.86 -2.85
CA MET A 79 20.22 -0.85 -2.56
C MET A 79 19.36 -0.48 -3.78
N TYR A 80 19.97 -0.32 -4.96
CA TYR A 80 19.25 0.06 -6.18
C TYR A 80 18.47 -1.11 -6.78
N LEU A 81 18.94 -2.34 -6.59
CA LEU A 81 18.15 -3.53 -6.94
C LEU A 81 16.91 -3.67 -6.04
N PHE A 82 16.99 -3.31 -4.76
CA PHE A 82 15.79 -3.21 -3.93
C PHE A 82 14.89 -2.05 -4.36
N LEU A 83 15.48 -0.91 -4.76
CA LEU A 83 14.73 0.22 -5.30
C LEU A 83 13.97 -0.14 -6.59
N SER A 84 14.53 -1.01 -7.46
CA SER A 84 13.81 -1.48 -8.64
C SER A 84 12.66 -2.41 -8.28
N MET A 85 12.81 -3.28 -7.26
CA MET A 85 11.69 -4.07 -6.73
C MET A 85 10.59 -3.16 -6.14
N LEU A 86 10.97 -2.09 -5.44
CA LEU A 86 10.04 -1.10 -4.91
C LEU A 86 9.28 -0.40 -6.04
N ALA A 87 9.98 0.09 -7.06
CA ALA A 87 9.37 0.74 -8.22
C ALA A 87 8.44 -0.18 -9.02
N LEU A 88 8.77 -1.47 -9.17
CA LEU A 88 7.87 -2.47 -9.78
C LEU A 88 6.61 -2.68 -8.94
N THR A 89 6.74 -2.69 -7.62
CA THR A 89 5.62 -2.82 -6.69
C THR A 89 4.69 -1.60 -6.78
N ASP A 90 5.27 -0.40 -6.80
CA ASP A 90 4.58 0.89 -6.94
C ASP A 90 3.82 1.00 -8.27
N LEU A 91 4.41 0.51 -9.37
CA LEU A 91 3.76 0.39 -10.67
C LEU A 91 2.60 -0.61 -10.62
N GLY A 92 2.80 -1.77 -10.00
CA GLY A 92 1.75 -2.77 -9.82
C GLY A 92 0.55 -2.20 -9.06
N LEU A 93 0.79 -1.48 -7.95
CA LEU A 93 -0.26 -0.84 -7.15
C LEU A 93 -1.03 0.17 -8.00
N SER A 94 -0.30 1.01 -8.72
CA SER A 94 -0.88 2.02 -9.60
C SER A 94 -1.75 1.39 -10.69
N LEU A 95 -1.29 0.32 -11.34
CA LEU A 95 -2.02 -0.39 -12.40
C LEU A 95 -3.25 -1.14 -11.88
N CYS A 96 -3.23 -1.63 -10.64
CA CYS A 96 -4.39 -2.33 -10.06
C CYS A 96 -5.53 -1.37 -9.70
N THR A 97 -5.22 -0.14 -9.29
CA THR A 97 -6.22 0.83 -8.79
C THR A 97 -6.66 1.82 -9.85
N LEU A 98 -5.78 2.21 -10.78
CA LEU A 98 -6.07 3.20 -11.82
C LEU A 98 -7.31 2.88 -12.66
N PRO A 99 -7.54 1.63 -13.13
CA PRO A 99 -8.69 1.33 -13.98
C PRO A 99 -10.04 1.58 -13.29
N THR A 100 -10.19 1.18 -12.02
CA THR A 100 -11.45 1.38 -11.29
C THR A 100 -11.66 2.83 -10.92
N VAL A 101 -10.58 3.53 -10.54
CA VAL A 101 -10.60 4.98 -10.29
C VAL A 101 -11.05 5.73 -11.55
N LEU A 102 -10.41 5.49 -12.70
CA LEU A 102 -10.79 6.13 -13.97
C LEU A 102 -12.21 5.76 -14.39
N GLY A 103 -12.60 4.49 -14.27
CA GLY A 103 -13.94 4.03 -14.63
C GLY A 103 -15.03 4.80 -13.88
N ILE A 104 -14.84 5.06 -12.58
CA ILE A 104 -15.78 5.81 -11.76
C ILE A 104 -15.80 7.30 -12.14
N PHE A 105 -14.62 7.91 -12.33
CA PHE A 105 -14.51 9.35 -12.50
C PHE A 105 -14.77 9.86 -13.93
N TRP A 106 -14.48 9.06 -14.97
CA TRP A 106 -14.67 9.44 -16.37
C TRP A 106 -15.93 8.83 -16.99
N VAL A 107 -16.23 7.57 -16.68
CA VAL A 107 -17.31 6.81 -17.34
C VAL A 107 -18.53 6.66 -16.42
N GLY A 108 -18.40 6.99 -15.14
CA GLY A 108 -19.45 6.75 -14.14
C GLY A 108 -19.69 5.27 -13.86
N ALA A 109 -18.76 4.39 -14.25
CA ALA A 109 -18.84 2.95 -14.07
C ALA A 109 -18.58 2.60 -12.59
N ARG A 110 -19.67 2.47 -11.82
CA ARG A 110 -19.63 2.18 -10.38
C ARG A 110 -19.78 0.70 -10.06
N ALA A 111 -20.31 -0.11 -10.98
CA ALA A 111 -20.51 -1.53 -10.74
C ALA A 111 -19.21 -2.32 -11.00
N ILE A 112 -18.82 -3.16 -10.04
CA ILE A 112 -17.72 -4.13 -10.18
C ILE A 112 -18.23 -5.52 -9.80
N GLY A 113 -17.90 -6.54 -10.59
CA GLY A 113 -18.22 -7.92 -10.25
C GLY A 113 -17.44 -8.39 -9.02
N HIS A 114 -18.02 -9.32 -8.24
CA HIS A 114 -17.36 -9.85 -7.04
C HIS A 114 -15.97 -10.43 -7.31
N ASP A 115 -15.81 -11.23 -8.37
CA ASP A 115 -14.53 -11.85 -8.70
C ASP A 115 -13.46 -10.80 -9.08
N ALA A 116 -13.84 -9.75 -9.82
CA ALA A 116 -12.95 -8.64 -10.16
C ALA A 116 -12.54 -7.84 -8.91
N CYS A 117 -13.48 -7.62 -7.99
CA CYS A 117 -13.22 -6.96 -6.71
C CYS A 117 -12.25 -7.76 -5.83
N PHE A 118 -12.43 -9.08 -5.74
CA PHE A 118 -11.55 -9.94 -4.95
C PHE A 118 -10.17 -10.09 -5.58
N ALA A 119 -10.07 -10.12 -6.91
CA ALA A 119 -8.80 -10.08 -7.62
C ALA A 119 -8.06 -8.75 -7.36
N GLN A 120 -8.76 -7.61 -7.48
CA GLN A 120 -8.17 -6.30 -7.19
C GLN A 120 -7.65 -6.23 -5.75
N LEU A 121 -8.46 -6.70 -4.79
CA LEU A 121 -8.09 -6.78 -3.37
C LEU A 121 -6.86 -7.66 -3.14
N PHE A 122 -6.77 -8.83 -3.79
CA PHE A 122 -5.62 -9.71 -3.73
C PHE A 122 -4.34 -8.99 -4.16
N PHE A 123 -4.37 -8.34 -5.33
CA PHE A 123 -3.19 -7.64 -5.84
C PHE A 123 -2.79 -6.45 -4.98
N ILE A 124 -3.74 -5.62 -4.54
CA ILE A 124 -3.46 -4.48 -3.66
C ILE A 124 -2.75 -4.96 -2.40
N HIS A 125 -3.31 -5.93 -1.67
CA HIS A 125 -2.71 -6.39 -0.43
C HIS A 125 -1.38 -7.14 -0.64
N CYS A 126 -1.28 -7.96 -1.68
CA CYS A 126 -0.04 -8.67 -2.00
C CYS A 126 1.09 -7.69 -2.31
N LEU A 127 0.81 -6.65 -3.10
CA LEU A 127 1.81 -5.65 -3.46
C LEU A 127 2.17 -4.75 -2.27
N SER A 128 1.21 -4.33 -1.45
CA SER A 128 1.54 -3.58 -0.22
C SER A 128 2.40 -4.38 0.76
N PHE A 129 2.23 -5.71 0.86
CA PHE A 129 3.10 -6.54 1.70
C PHE A 129 4.48 -6.77 1.09
N LEU A 130 4.53 -6.85 -0.24
CA LEU A 130 5.79 -6.87 -0.95
C LEU A 130 6.57 -5.57 -0.72
N GLU A 131 5.90 -4.41 -0.76
CA GLU A 131 6.47 -3.09 -0.47
C GLU A 131 7.11 -3.07 0.94
N SER A 132 6.36 -3.53 1.95
CA SER A 132 6.85 -3.67 3.33
C SER A 132 8.09 -4.58 3.42
N SER A 133 8.06 -5.74 2.75
CA SER A 133 9.18 -6.70 2.76
C SER A 133 10.41 -6.17 2.03
N VAL A 134 10.23 -5.39 0.96
CA VAL A 134 11.32 -4.70 0.25
C VAL A 134 11.92 -3.61 1.13
N LEU A 135 11.11 -2.82 1.83
CA LEU A 135 11.61 -1.84 2.81
C LEU A 135 12.41 -2.51 3.92
N LEU A 136 11.96 -3.65 4.45
CA LEU A 136 12.74 -4.44 5.40
C LEU A 136 14.09 -4.90 4.80
N SER A 137 14.08 -5.34 3.55
CA SER A 137 15.30 -5.77 2.85
C SER A 137 16.30 -4.60 2.66
N MET A 138 15.79 -3.39 2.40
CA MET A 138 16.60 -2.17 2.36
C MET A 138 17.16 -1.77 3.73
N ALA A 139 16.41 -2.00 4.82
CA ALA A 139 16.92 -1.81 6.17
C ALA A 139 18.06 -2.79 6.48
N PHE A 140 17.91 -4.05 6.05
CA PHE A 140 18.95 -5.06 6.18
C PHE A 140 20.20 -4.70 5.36
N ASP A 141 20.06 -4.20 4.13
CA ASP A 141 21.17 -3.65 3.35
C ASP A 141 21.95 -2.59 4.14
N ARG A 142 21.25 -1.58 4.67
CA ARG A 142 21.87 -0.48 5.41
C ARG A 142 22.54 -0.97 6.69
N PHE A 143 21.94 -1.94 7.37
CA PHE A 143 22.53 -2.58 8.53
C PHE A 143 23.86 -3.26 8.19
N VAL A 144 23.90 -4.11 7.15
CA VAL A 144 25.14 -4.80 6.76
C VAL A 144 26.19 -3.81 6.27
N ALA A 145 25.80 -2.82 5.46
CA ALA A 145 26.70 -1.81 4.92
C ALA A 145 27.42 -0.98 6.01
N ILE A 146 26.71 -0.65 7.10
CA ILE A 146 27.26 0.20 8.18
C ILE A 146 27.91 -0.63 9.28
N CYS A 147 27.24 -1.70 9.74
CA CYS A 147 27.68 -2.47 10.91
C CYS A 147 28.70 -3.54 10.54
N ARG A 148 28.75 -4.00 9.28
CA ARG A 148 29.67 -5.05 8.81
C ARG A 148 30.26 -4.75 7.43
N PRO A 149 30.94 -3.61 7.24
CA PRO A 149 31.41 -3.16 5.93
C PRO A 149 32.34 -4.18 5.23
N LEU A 150 33.20 -4.89 5.98
CA LEU A 150 34.12 -5.89 5.42
C LEU A 150 33.42 -7.11 4.82
N HIS A 151 32.22 -7.42 5.30
CA HIS A 151 31.45 -8.58 4.83
C HIS A 151 30.33 -8.20 3.85
N TYR A 152 30.11 -6.90 3.59
CA TYR A 152 28.99 -6.44 2.77
C TYR A 152 28.94 -7.11 1.39
N ALA A 153 30.07 -7.14 0.67
CA ALA A 153 30.14 -7.74 -0.67
C ALA A 153 29.96 -9.28 -0.70
N SER A 154 30.27 -9.98 0.40
CA SER A 154 30.07 -11.44 0.50
C SER A 154 28.67 -11.82 0.96
N VAL A 155 28.02 -10.97 1.77
CA VAL A 155 26.67 -11.21 2.29
C VAL A 155 25.60 -10.79 1.28
N LEU A 156 25.69 -9.58 0.70
CA LEU A 156 24.72 -9.05 -0.26
C LEU A 156 25.19 -9.26 -1.70
N THR A 157 25.13 -10.50 -2.15
CA THR A 157 25.35 -10.85 -3.56
C THR A 157 24.06 -10.73 -4.38
N GLY A 158 24.18 -10.57 -5.71
CA GLY A 158 23.01 -10.55 -6.61
C GLY A 158 22.08 -11.76 -6.44
N ALA A 159 22.65 -12.95 -6.19
CA ALA A 159 21.88 -14.17 -5.92
C ALA A 159 21.11 -14.11 -4.59
N VAL A 160 21.72 -13.55 -3.53
CA VAL A 160 21.04 -13.35 -2.24
C VAL A 160 19.88 -12.37 -2.40
N ILE A 161 20.10 -11.25 -3.10
CA ILE A 161 19.06 -10.23 -3.36
C ILE A 161 17.90 -10.83 -4.16
N GLY A 162 18.21 -11.59 -5.22
CA GLY A 162 17.18 -12.30 -5.99
C GLY A 162 16.36 -13.28 -5.14
N ARG A 163 17.01 -14.03 -4.24
CA ARG A 163 16.32 -14.91 -3.28
C ARG A 163 15.48 -14.14 -2.27
N MET A 164 15.96 -13.00 -1.78
CA MET A 164 15.18 -12.12 -0.88
C MET A 164 13.94 -11.58 -1.58
N GLY A 165 14.07 -11.14 -2.84
CA GLY A 165 12.94 -10.71 -3.66
C GLY A 165 11.91 -11.83 -3.86
N LEU A 166 12.37 -13.03 -4.25
CA LEU A 166 11.49 -14.18 -4.44
C LEU A 166 10.81 -14.61 -3.14
N ALA A 167 11.54 -14.62 -2.02
CA ALA A 167 10.98 -14.92 -0.70
C ALA A 167 9.92 -13.88 -0.29
N SER A 168 10.15 -12.60 -0.59
CA SER A 168 9.20 -11.51 -0.31
C SER A 168 7.90 -11.67 -1.12
N VAL A 169 8.01 -12.00 -2.41
CA VAL A 169 6.86 -12.31 -3.27
C VAL A 169 6.12 -13.55 -2.75
N GLY A 170 6.85 -14.64 -2.51
CA GLY A 170 6.29 -15.90 -2.01
C GLY A 170 5.55 -15.73 -0.68
N ARG A 171 6.15 -15.02 0.29
CA ARG A 171 5.51 -14.69 1.57
C ARG A 171 4.23 -13.89 1.37
N SER A 172 4.26 -12.86 0.54
CA SER A 172 3.10 -11.98 0.29
C SER A 172 1.94 -12.75 -0.36
N VAL A 173 2.24 -13.54 -1.40
CA VAL A 173 1.25 -14.38 -2.07
C VAL A 173 0.68 -15.44 -1.12
N ALA A 174 1.53 -16.17 -0.39
CA ALA A 174 1.09 -17.24 0.49
C ALA A 174 0.12 -16.74 1.60
N LEU A 175 0.37 -15.55 2.14
CA LEU A 175 -0.48 -14.97 3.20
C LEU A 175 -1.77 -14.35 2.66
N ILE A 176 -1.78 -13.80 1.44
CA ILE A 176 -2.97 -13.16 0.89
C ILE A 176 -3.84 -14.12 0.07
N PHE A 177 -3.27 -15.19 -0.48
CA PHE A 177 -3.98 -16.16 -1.32
C PHE A 177 -5.25 -16.75 -0.70
N PRO A 178 -5.33 -17.08 0.61
CA PRO A 178 -6.57 -17.58 1.20
C PRO A 178 -7.71 -16.56 1.22
N LEU A 179 -7.39 -15.26 1.22
CA LEU A 179 -8.34 -14.18 1.50
C LEU A 179 -9.49 -14.09 0.47
N PRO A 180 -9.24 -14.10 -0.86
CA PRO A 180 -10.32 -14.12 -1.86
C PRO A 180 -11.26 -15.33 -1.71
N PHE A 181 -10.73 -16.52 -1.40
CA PHE A 181 -11.55 -17.72 -1.23
C PHE A 181 -12.43 -17.65 0.01
N MET A 182 -11.91 -17.09 1.11
CA MET A 182 -12.72 -16.84 2.30
C MET A 182 -13.81 -15.81 2.01
N LEU A 183 -13.50 -14.74 1.28
CA LEU A 183 -14.46 -13.71 0.90
C LEU A 183 -15.57 -14.23 -0.03
N LYS A 184 -15.24 -15.13 -0.96
CA LYS A 184 -16.21 -15.72 -1.90
C LYS A 184 -17.25 -16.60 -1.22
N ARG A 185 -16.99 -17.08 0.00
CA ARG A 185 -17.93 -17.91 0.77
C ARG A 185 -19.04 -17.10 1.46
N PHE A 186 -18.90 -15.78 1.55
CA PHE A 186 -19.91 -14.97 2.23
C PHE A 186 -21.09 -14.66 1.33
N PRO A 187 -22.34 -14.78 1.82
CA PRO A 187 -23.49 -14.13 1.20
C PRO A 187 -23.40 -12.63 1.46
N TYR A 188 -23.60 -11.81 0.43
CA TYR A 188 -23.63 -10.34 0.52
C TYR A 188 -25.07 -9.85 0.32
N ARG A 189 -25.49 -8.83 1.10
CA ARG A 189 -26.87 -8.31 1.04
C ARG A 189 -27.03 -7.25 -0.05
N GLY A 190 -28.03 -7.44 -0.91
CA GLY A 190 -28.42 -6.43 -1.91
C GLY A 190 -27.25 -6.05 -2.82
N THR A 191 -27.16 -4.77 -3.18
CA THR A 191 -26.04 -4.17 -3.93
C THR A 191 -25.12 -3.39 -2.98
N PRO A 192 -24.14 -4.06 -2.33
CA PRO A 192 -23.27 -3.42 -1.35
C PRO A 192 -22.49 -2.23 -1.93
N VAL A 193 -22.59 -1.08 -1.27
CA VAL A 193 -21.91 0.16 -1.66
C VAL A 193 -20.62 0.32 -0.87
N LEU A 194 -19.48 0.27 -1.57
CA LEU A 194 -18.15 0.44 -0.99
C LEU A 194 -17.79 1.93 -1.00
N SER A 195 -17.20 2.42 0.10
CA SER A 195 -16.89 3.85 0.27
C SER A 195 -15.76 4.34 -0.64
N HIS A 196 -14.89 3.45 -1.09
CA HIS A 196 -13.70 3.76 -1.88
C HIS A 196 -13.87 3.35 -3.34
N PRO A 197 -13.12 4.01 -4.27
CA PRO A 197 -13.15 3.70 -5.70
C PRO A 197 -12.36 2.44 -6.09
N TYR A 198 -12.03 1.60 -5.11
CA TYR A 198 -11.33 0.32 -5.24
C TYR A 198 -11.72 -0.59 -4.08
N CYS A 199 -11.47 -1.88 -4.23
CA CYS A 199 -11.87 -2.89 -3.26
C CYS A 199 -10.90 -3.02 -2.08
N LEU A 200 -11.33 -2.56 -0.90
CA LEU A 200 -10.64 -2.76 0.37
C LEU A 200 -11.29 -3.89 1.18
N HIS A 201 -10.46 -4.70 1.82
CA HIS A 201 -10.93 -5.82 2.66
C HIS A 201 -11.89 -5.39 3.76
N GLN A 202 -11.58 -4.30 4.47
CA GLN A 202 -12.43 -3.79 5.54
C GLN A 202 -13.80 -3.32 5.05
N GLU A 203 -13.91 -2.82 3.82
CA GLU A 203 -15.19 -2.37 3.24
C GLU A 203 -16.03 -3.57 2.78
N VAL A 204 -15.42 -4.56 2.13
CA VAL A 204 -16.11 -5.79 1.71
C VAL A 204 -16.67 -6.55 2.91
N MET A 205 -15.87 -6.68 3.99
CA MET A 205 -16.30 -7.38 5.20
C MET A 205 -17.52 -6.77 5.88
N LYS A 206 -17.73 -5.44 5.79
CA LYS A 206 -18.87 -4.76 6.42
C LYS A 206 -20.23 -5.22 5.87
N TRP A 207 -20.25 -5.73 4.64
CA TRP A 207 -21.47 -6.11 3.92
C TRP A 207 -21.76 -7.62 3.93
N ALA A 208 -20.89 -8.43 4.55
CA ALA A 208 -21.08 -9.87 4.65
C ALA A 208 -22.22 -10.23 5.61
N CYS A 209 -23.12 -11.13 5.20
CA CYS A 209 -24.23 -11.65 6.00
C CYS A 209 -23.91 -12.96 6.72
N ALA A 210 -22.65 -13.16 7.16
CA ALA A 210 -22.29 -14.29 8.01
C ALA A 210 -21.29 -13.87 9.08
N ASP A 211 -20.93 -14.80 9.95
CA ASP A 211 -19.95 -14.54 11.01
C ASP A 211 -18.56 -14.28 10.42
N ILE A 212 -18.13 -13.03 10.50
CA ILE A 212 -16.85 -12.55 9.97
C ILE A 212 -15.66 -12.79 10.92
N ARG A 213 -15.87 -13.41 12.10
CA ARG A 213 -14.83 -13.56 13.13
C ARG A 213 -13.57 -14.26 12.63
N ALA A 214 -13.72 -15.38 11.93
CA ALA A 214 -12.56 -16.14 11.42
C ALA A 214 -11.71 -15.31 10.45
N ASN A 215 -12.36 -14.62 9.50
CA ASN A 215 -11.68 -13.77 8.53
C ASN A 215 -11.05 -12.54 9.20
N SER A 216 -11.70 -11.98 10.23
CA SER A 216 -11.13 -10.87 11.02
C SER A 216 -9.88 -11.29 11.81
N ILE A 217 -9.92 -12.46 12.46
CA ILE A 217 -8.77 -13.03 13.17
C ILE A 217 -7.63 -13.30 12.18
N TYR A 218 -7.94 -13.89 11.02
CA TYR A 218 -6.95 -14.13 9.97
C TYR A 218 -6.34 -12.83 9.46
N GLY A 219 -7.14 -11.82 9.13
CA GLY A 219 -6.66 -10.51 8.69
C GLY A 219 -5.77 -9.83 9.74
N MET A 220 -6.13 -9.92 11.02
CA MET A 220 -5.30 -9.41 12.12
C MET A 220 -3.98 -10.17 12.25
N PHE A 221 -4.01 -11.51 12.18
CA PHE A 221 -2.81 -12.34 12.18
C PHE A 221 -1.88 -11.96 11.04
N VAL A 222 -2.43 -11.82 9.83
CA VAL A 222 -1.68 -11.42 8.65
C VAL A 222 -1.02 -10.05 8.85
N ILE A 223 -1.77 -9.02 9.28
CA ILE A 223 -1.22 -7.68 9.52
C ILE A 223 -0.11 -7.69 10.58
N VAL A 224 -0.32 -8.40 11.71
CA VAL A 224 0.67 -8.45 12.79
C VAL A 224 1.92 -9.22 12.35
N SER A 225 1.76 -10.36 11.69
CA SER A 225 2.86 -11.21 11.22
C SER A 225 3.65 -10.62 10.05
N THR A 226 3.06 -9.70 9.28
CA THR A 226 3.75 -8.97 8.22
C THR A 226 4.21 -7.61 8.70
N VAL A 227 3.33 -6.63 8.69
CA VAL A 227 3.59 -5.22 8.98
C VAL A 227 4.21 -5.05 10.38
N GLY A 228 3.69 -5.76 11.38
CA GLY A 228 4.21 -5.68 12.75
C GLY A 228 5.64 -6.21 12.88
N VAL A 229 5.90 -7.39 12.31
CA VAL A 229 7.23 -8.02 12.32
C VAL A 229 8.23 -7.20 11.49
N ASP A 230 7.84 -6.76 10.29
CA ASP A 230 8.69 -5.98 9.40
C ASP A 230 9.10 -4.66 10.08
N LEU A 231 8.15 -3.94 10.67
CA LEU A 231 8.43 -2.69 11.39
C LEU A 231 9.36 -2.91 12.59
N LEU A 232 9.16 -4.00 13.35
CA LEU A 232 10.02 -4.34 14.49
C LEU A 232 11.45 -4.64 14.04
N LEU A 233 11.63 -5.40 12.96
CA LEU A 233 12.94 -5.73 12.41
C LEU A 233 13.63 -4.52 11.79
N ILE A 234 12.88 -3.62 11.13
CA ILE A 234 13.40 -2.32 10.66
C ILE A 234 13.88 -1.50 11.85
N LEU A 235 13.07 -1.37 12.91
CA LEU A 235 13.45 -0.62 14.10
C LEU A 235 14.70 -1.20 14.76
N LEU A 236 14.76 -2.52 14.94
CA LEU A 236 15.93 -3.20 15.50
C LEU A 236 17.19 -2.95 14.64
N SER A 237 17.08 -3.05 13.32
CA SER A 237 18.17 -2.76 12.38
C SER A 237 18.69 -1.33 12.57
N TYR A 238 17.78 -0.36 12.70
CA TYR A 238 18.13 1.05 12.89
C TYR A 238 18.71 1.37 14.27
N VAL A 239 18.26 0.69 15.33
CA VAL A 239 18.87 0.78 16.65
C VAL A 239 20.32 0.30 16.60
N LEU A 240 20.56 -0.86 15.97
CA LEU A 240 21.91 -1.41 15.82
C LEU A 240 22.80 -0.51 14.95
N ILE A 241 22.27 0.04 13.85
CA ILE A 241 22.96 1.04 13.02
C ILE A 241 23.36 2.24 13.88
N LEU A 242 22.43 2.79 14.67
CA LEU A 242 22.70 3.94 15.52
C LEU A 242 23.77 3.64 16.55
N CYS A 243 23.72 2.48 17.21
CA CYS A 243 24.76 2.02 18.14
C CYS A 243 26.14 1.96 17.44
N SER A 244 26.21 1.38 16.23
CA SER A 244 27.44 1.29 15.46
C SER A 244 27.94 2.65 14.97
N VAL A 245 27.06 3.60 14.68
CA VAL A 245 27.45 4.96 14.28
C VAL A 245 27.98 5.74 15.49
N LEU A 246 27.36 5.59 16.66
CA LEU A 246 27.81 6.27 17.88
C LEU A 246 29.21 5.81 18.34
N SER A 247 29.62 4.58 18.02
CA SER A 247 30.99 4.10 18.30
C SER A 247 32.07 4.70 17.39
N ILE A 248 31.72 5.35 16.27
CA ILE A 248 32.69 6.02 15.38
C ILE A 248 33.24 7.27 16.09
N ALA A 249 34.57 7.46 16.13
CA ALA A 249 35.16 8.62 16.82
C ALA A 249 34.88 9.97 16.13
N SER A 250 34.85 10.00 14.79
CA SER A 250 34.73 11.24 14.01
C SER A 250 33.27 11.66 13.77
N ARG A 251 32.91 12.88 14.19
CA ARG A 251 31.58 13.48 13.96
C ARG A 251 31.23 13.59 12.47
N THR A 252 32.21 13.92 11.63
CA THR A 252 32.03 14.01 10.17
C THR A 252 31.67 12.66 9.58
N GLN A 253 32.33 11.59 10.03
CA GLN A 253 32.07 10.24 9.58
C GLN A 253 30.70 9.73 10.08
N ARG A 254 30.29 10.10 11.31
CA ARG A 254 28.93 9.84 11.82
C ARG A 254 27.85 10.47 10.94
N LEU A 255 27.99 11.77 10.64
CA LEU A 255 27.03 12.48 9.80
C LEU A 255 26.95 11.89 8.39
N LYS A 256 28.08 11.47 7.83
CA LYS A 256 28.12 10.79 6.53
C LYS A 256 27.34 9.46 6.57
N ALA A 257 27.51 8.66 7.62
CA ALA A 257 26.82 7.38 7.78
C ALA A 257 25.30 7.55 8.02
N LEU A 258 24.88 8.55 8.79
CA LEU A 258 23.44 8.83 8.97
C LEU A 258 22.80 9.36 7.68
N ASN A 259 23.52 10.17 6.91
CA ASN A 259 22.99 10.75 5.68
C ASN A 259 22.67 9.69 4.61
N THR A 260 23.34 8.53 4.61
CA THR A 260 23.00 7.41 3.70
C THR A 260 21.68 6.72 4.08
N CYS A 261 21.24 6.87 5.32
CA CYS A 261 20.02 6.26 5.84
C CYS A 261 18.77 7.12 5.65
N VAL A 262 18.92 8.44 5.46
CA VAL A 262 17.81 9.39 5.41
C VAL A 262 16.79 9.02 4.35
N ALA A 263 17.22 8.68 3.14
CA ALA A 263 16.31 8.31 2.05
C ALA A 263 15.44 7.10 2.44
N HIS A 264 16.04 6.08 3.06
CA HIS A 264 15.31 4.90 3.49
C HIS A 264 14.37 5.19 4.67
N ILE A 265 14.81 5.96 5.68
CA ILE A 265 13.92 6.40 6.78
C ILE A 265 12.72 7.17 6.22
N CYS A 266 12.94 8.08 5.28
CA CYS A 266 11.86 8.81 4.63
C CYS A 266 10.89 7.84 3.92
N ALA A 267 11.38 6.86 3.14
CA ALA A 267 10.53 5.87 2.48
C ALA A 267 9.72 5.03 3.50
N VAL A 268 10.33 4.60 4.60
CA VAL A 268 9.64 3.88 5.69
C VAL A 268 8.52 4.74 6.28
N LEU A 269 8.80 6.01 6.60
CA LEU A 269 7.78 6.91 7.14
C LEU A 269 6.65 7.17 6.14
N LEU A 270 6.99 7.36 4.87
CA LEU A 270 6.02 7.58 3.79
C LEU A 270 5.07 6.40 3.60
N PHE A 271 5.53 5.16 3.83
CA PHE A 271 4.71 3.96 3.73
C PHE A 271 3.89 3.68 5.01
N TYR A 272 4.55 3.66 6.18
CA TYR A 272 3.91 3.25 7.43
C TYR A 272 2.97 4.30 8.01
N ILE A 273 3.25 5.61 7.87
CA ILE A 273 2.38 6.66 8.42
C ILE A 273 0.98 6.62 7.77
N PRO A 274 0.82 6.62 6.44
CA PRO A 274 -0.49 6.50 5.80
C PRO A 274 -1.22 5.20 6.15
N MET A 275 -0.51 4.08 6.23
CA MET A 275 -1.10 2.78 6.58
C MET A 275 -1.68 2.77 8.01
N ILE A 276 -0.92 3.27 8.98
CA ILE A 276 -1.37 3.39 10.38
C ILE A 276 -2.50 4.40 10.46
N GLY A 277 -2.38 5.55 9.77
CA GLY A 277 -3.41 6.59 9.72
C GLY A 277 -4.75 6.07 9.20
N LEU A 278 -4.74 5.34 8.08
CA LEU A 278 -5.94 4.71 7.52
C LEU A 278 -6.57 3.72 8.50
N SER A 279 -5.75 2.91 9.17
CA SER A 279 -6.21 1.94 10.17
C SER A 279 -6.87 2.62 11.39
N VAL A 280 -6.27 3.71 11.88
CA VAL A 280 -6.81 4.51 13.00
C VAL A 280 -8.15 5.13 12.61
N ILE A 281 -8.26 5.69 11.40
CA ILE A 281 -9.49 6.31 10.91
C ILE A 281 -10.60 5.28 10.74
N HIS A 282 -10.31 4.11 10.16
CA HIS A 282 -11.32 3.05 10.03
C HIS A 282 -11.79 2.49 11.38
N ARG A 283 -10.93 2.48 12.41
CA ARG A 283 -11.24 1.87 13.71
C ARG A 283 -11.85 2.84 14.72
N PHE A 284 -11.36 4.08 14.76
CA PHE A 284 -11.72 5.09 15.76
C PHE A 284 -12.41 6.31 15.15
N GLY A 285 -12.30 6.53 13.84
CA GLY A 285 -12.91 7.65 13.13
C GLY A 285 -14.40 7.49 12.85
N LYS A 286 -15.20 7.04 13.84
CA LYS A 286 -16.66 6.89 13.70
C LYS A 286 -17.38 8.21 13.39
N GLN A 287 -16.75 9.35 13.69
CA GLN A 287 -17.23 10.71 13.43
C GLN A 287 -16.43 11.42 12.31
N ALA A 288 -15.45 10.75 11.71
CA ALA A 288 -14.66 11.36 10.64
C ALA A 288 -15.55 11.56 9.40
N PRO A 289 -15.49 12.73 8.74
CA PRO A 289 -16.20 12.93 7.48
C PRO A 289 -15.80 11.86 6.46
N HIS A 290 -16.77 11.37 5.68
CA HIS A 290 -16.53 10.33 4.67
C HIS A 290 -15.42 10.73 3.67
N LEU A 291 -15.34 12.02 3.33
CA LEU A 291 -14.26 12.61 2.54
C LEU A 291 -12.86 12.29 3.10
N VAL A 292 -12.67 12.35 4.43
CA VAL A 292 -11.38 12.08 5.07
C VAL A 292 -11.01 10.60 4.91
N GLN A 293 -11.97 9.69 4.99
CA GLN A 293 -11.73 8.25 4.79
C GLN A 293 -11.28 7.94 3.35
N VAL A 294 -11.93 8.58 2.37
CA VAL A 294 -11.59 8.43 0.94
C VAL A 294 -10.21 9.02 0.64
N VAL A 295 -9.95 10.26 1.10
CA VAL A 295 -8.66 10.93 0.90
C VAL A 295 -7.52 10.13 1.53
N MET A 296 -7.70 9.63 2.75
CA MET A 296 -6.68 8.82 3.42
C MET A 296 -6.41 7.49 2.73
N GLY A 297 -7.43 6.91 2.09
CA GLY A 297 -7.23 5.76 1.21
C GLY A 297 -6.35 6.10 0.00
N PHE A 298 -6.56 7.26 -0.64
CA PHE A 298 -5.69 7.73 -1.72
C PHE A 298 -4.28 8.05 -1.24
N VAL A 299 -4.13 8.69 -0.07
CA VAL A 299 -2.82 8.95 0.54
C VAL A 299 -2.10 7.64 0.81
N TYR A 300 -2.79 6.62 1.33
CA TYR A 300 -2.19 5.30 1.54
C TYR A 300 -1.65 4.65 0.26
N LEU A 301 -2.39 4.70 -0.84
CA LEU A 301 -2.01 3.99 -2.08
C LEU A 301 -1.12 4.80 -3.02
N LEU A 302 -1.29 6.11 -3.09
CA LEU A 302 -0.65 6.95 -4.13
C LEU A 302 0.53 7.75 -3.59
N PHE A 303 0.54 8.05 -2.29
CA PHE A 303 1.59 8.88 -1.71
C PHE A 303 2.96 8.19 -1.69
N PRO A 304 3.11 6.91 -1.29
CA PRO A 304 4.41 6.24 -1.36
C PRO A 304 4.93 6.13 -2.80
N PRO A 305 4.17 5.62 -3.80
CA PRO A 305 4.61 5.55 -5.19
C PRO A 305 5.05 6.88 -5.80
N LEU A 306 4.39 7.98 -5.43
CA LEU A 306 4.71 9.33 -5.91
C LEU A 306 6.01 9.85 -5.27
N MET A 307 6.15 9.67 -3.96
CA MET A 307 7.22 10.29 -3.18
C MET A 307 8.52 9.47 -3.25
N ASN A 308 8.44 8.15 -3.40
CA ASN A 308 9.60 7.26 -3.45
C ASN A 308 10.63 7.73 -4.51
N PRO A 309 10.28 7.91 -5.81
CA PRO A 309 11.22 8.42 -6.81
C PRO A 309 11.83 9.77 -6.44
N ILE A 310 11.07 10.68 -5.84
CA ILE A 310 11.54 12.02 -5.45
C ILE A 310 12.56 11.91 -4.32
N VAL A 311 12.26 11.15 -3.26
CA VAL A 311 13.16 10.95 -2.12
C VAL A 311 14.49 10.36 -2.58
N TYR A 312 14.45 9.31 -3.41
CA TYR A 312 15.66 8.67 -3.91
C TYR A 312 16.40 9.55 -4.92
N SER A 313 15.73 10.28 -5.80
CA SER A 313 16.37 11.18 -6.76
C SER A 313 17.01 12.39 -6.10
N VAL A 314 16.36 13.02 -5.12
CA VAL A 314 16.89 14.21 -4.44
C VAL A 314 18.10 13.88 -3.57
N LYS A 315 18.09 12.72 -2.90
CA LYS A 315 19.16 12.32 -1.97
C LYS A 315 20.30 11.57 -2.64
N THR A 316 20.05 10.93 -3.78
CA THR A 316 21.07 10.16 -4.50
C THR A 316 21.65 10.99 -5.63
N LYS A 317 22.86 11.54 -5.43
CA LYS A 317 23.57 12.30 -6.48
C LYS A 317 23.64 11.54 -7.80
N GLN A 318 23.91 10.23 -7.76
CA GLN A 318 24.02 9.39 -8.95
C GLN A 318 22.71 9.34 -9.75
N ILE A 319 21.55 9.17 -9.09
CA ILE A 319 20.24 9.19 -9.76
C ILE A 319 19.96 10.61 -10.27
N ARG A 320 20.14 11.63 -9.45
CA ARG A 320 19.91 13.04 -9.82
C ARG A 320 20.69 13.47 -11.05
N ASP A 321 21.99 13.22 -11.07
CA ASP A 321 22.88 13.66 -12.14
C ASP A 321 22.63 12.87 -13.44
N ARG A 322 21.96 11.71 -13.36
CA ARG A 322 21.49 10.94 -14.52
C ARG A 322 20.11 11.39 -15.00
N VAL A 323 19.18 11.67 -14.09
CA VAL A 323 17.88 12.30 -14.40
C VAL A 323 18.13 13.60 -15.16
N ILE A 324 18.99 14.49 -14.66
CA ILE A 324 19.34 15.74 -15.34
C ILE A 324 19.88 15.48 -16.74
N ARG A 325 20.78 14.49 -16.91
CA ARG A 325 21.31 14.13 -18.23
C ARG A 325 20.28 13.50 -19.16
N ALA A 326 19.26 12.80 -18.65
CA ALA A 326 18.21 12.21 -19.47
C ALA A 326 17.17 13.24 -19.93
N PHE A 327 16.95 14.32 -19.16
CA PHE A 327 15.95 15.35 -19.46
C PHE A 327 16.54 16.63 -20.10
N CYS A 328 17.84 16.89 -19.95
CA CYS A 328 18.51 18.06 -20.52
C CYS A 328 19.29 17.77 -21.81
N HIS A 329 19.06 16.63 -22.46
CA HIS A 329 19.84 16.20 -23.62
C HIS A 329 18.98 15.85 -24.83
#